data_AF-A0A7C2DCQ9-F1
#
_entry.id   AF-A0A7C2DCQ9-F1
#
_cell.length_a   1.000
_cell.length_b   1.000
_cell.length_c   1.000
_cell.angle_alpha   90.00
_cell.angle_beta   90.00
_cell.angle_gamma   90.00
#
_symmetry.space_group_name_H-M   'P 1'
#
loop_
_entity.id
_entity.type
_entity.pdbx_description
1 polymer ?
#
loop_
_entity_poly.entity_id
_entity_poly.type
_entity_poly.pdbx_seq_one_letter_code
_entity_poly.pdbx_strand_id
1 'polypeptide(L)' 'MRTTLNLDDDIFQAVSQRAKERGVALGKVISELVRRALETPTPTSEEAGLVVFRLPPDSPRVSSDLVRRLESEGV' A
#
# COMPACT_ATOMS: atom_id res chain seq x y z
N MET A 1 9.47 -11.45 13.44
CA MET A 1 10.67 -11.64 12.59
C MET A 1 11.52 -10.38 12.65
N ARG A 2 12.86 -10.49 12.57
CA ARG A 2 13.77 -9.35 12.49
C ARG A 2 14.21 -9.15 11.05
N THR A 3 14.02 -7.95 10.52
CA THR A 3 14.30 -7.61 9.12
C THR A 3 15.01 -6.26 9.09
N THR A 4 15.93 -6.10 8.15
CA THR A 4 16.57 -4.80 7.85
C THR A 4 15.83 -4.19 6.66
N LEU A 5 15.43 -2.93 6.79
CA LEU A 5 14.69 -2.17 5.77
C LEU A 5 15.40 -0.84 5.55
N ASN A 6 15.49 -0.40 4.29
CA ASN A 6 15.88 0.97 3.98
C ASN A 6 14.64 1.86 4.06
N LEU A 7 14.76 3.03 4.69
CA LEU A 7 13.70 4.03 4.80
C LEU A 7 14.22 5.33 4.21
N ASP A 8 13.34 6.04 3.50
CA ASP A 8 13.62 7.42 3.11
C ASP A 8 13.74 8.30 4.36
N ASP A 9 14.56 9.34 4.26
CA ASP A 9 14.92 10.18 5.41
C ASP A 9 13.70 10.85 6.05
N ASP A 10 12.76 11.32 5.24
CA ASP A 10 11.52 11.95 5.69
C ASP A 10 10.63 10.97 6.48
N ILE A 11 10.53 9.72 6.00
CA ILE A 11 9.83 8.64 6.69
C ILE A 11 10.50 8.33 8.03
N PHE A 12 11.83 8.20 8.06
CA PHE A 12 12.56 7.93 9.30
C PHE A 12 12.30 9.02 10.35
N GLN A 13 12.37 10.31 9.96
CA GLN A 13 12.11 11.41 10.88
C GLN A 13 10.68 11.37 11.44
N ALA A 14 9.68 11.16 10.58
CA ALA A 14 8.28 11.11 10.99
C ALA A 14 8.00 9.96 11.98
N VAL A 15 8.54 8.77 11.71
CA VAL A 15 8.35 7.60 12.58
C VAL A 15 9.14 7.76 13.89
N SER A 16 10.37 8.29 13.83
CA SER A 16 11.21 8.54 15.00
C SER A 16 10.55 9.51 15.98
N GLN A 17 9.97 10.59 15.45
CA GLN A 17 9.22 11.56 16.25
C GLN A 17 8.03 10.89 16.96
N ARG A 18 7.21 10.12 16.23
CA ARG A 18 6.07 9.37 16.80
C ARG A 18 6.49 8.35 17.85
N ALA A 19 7.63 7.70 17.65
CA ALA A 19 8.18 6.72 18.61
C ALA A 19 8.59 7.40 19.92
N LYS A 20 9.24 8.57 19.84
CA LYS A 20 9.63 9.40 20.99
C LYS A 20 8.40 9.89 21.76
N GLU A 21 7.42 10.47 21.06
CA GLU A 21 6.19 11.00 21.65
C GLU A 21 5.39 9.90 22.40
N ARG A 22 5.39 8.68 21.87
CA ARG A 22 4.67 7.54 22.45
C ARG A 22 5.49 6.72 23.44
N GLY A 23 6.80 6.99 23.58
CA GLY A 23 7.70 6.21 24.44
C GLY A 23 7.81 4.73 24.02
N VAL A 24 7.75 4.42 22.73
CA VAL A 24 7.82 3.05 22.20
C VAL A 24 8.99 2.87 21.22
N ALA A 25 9.41 1.63 21.00
CA ALA A 25 10.47 1.34 20.03
C ALA A 25 10.04 1.70 18.58
N LEU A 26 10.99 2.22 17.78
CA LEU A 26 10.78 2.59 16.37
C LEU A 26 10.14 1.44 15.57
N GLY A 27 10.68 0.22 15.70
CA GLY A 27 10.17 -0.96 15.00
C GLY A 27 8.71 -1.31 15.37
N LYS A 28 8.24 -0.96 16.57
CA LYS A 28 6.83 -1.14 16.95
C LYS A 28 5.93 -0.18 16.19
N VAL A 29 6.33 1.08 16.06
CA VAL A 29 5.58 2.08 15.28
C VAL A 29 5.53 1.67 13.80
N ILE A 30 6.65 1.25 13.22
CA ILE A 30 6.69 0.76 11.83
C ILE A 30 5.76 -0.45 11.65
N SER A 31 5.84 -1.44 12.55
CA SER A 31 4.99 -2.64 12.48
C SER A 31 3.50 -2.30 12.55
N GLU A 32 3.10 -1.37 13.41
CA GLU A 32 1.72 -0.88 13.50
C GLU A 32 1.29 -0.15 12.22
N LEU A 33 2.14 0.70 11.64
CA LEU A 33 1.85 1.43 10.40
C LEU A 33 1.72 0.48 9.22
N VAL A 34 2.62 -0.48 9.08
CA VAL A 34 2.58 -1.49 8.02
C VAL A 34 1.32 -2.35 8.15
N ARG A 35 0.95 -2.78 9.36
CA ARG A 35 -0.29 -3.52 9.57
C ARG A 35 -1.51 -2.74 9.10
N ARG A 36 -1.62 -1.48 9.49
CA ARG A 36 -2.73 -0.61 9.05
C ARG A 36 -2.77 -0.44 7.54
N ALA A 37 -1.60 -0.27 6.91
CA ALA A 37 -1.52 -0.17 5.46
C ALA A 37 -2.01 -1.44 4.76
N LEU A 38 -1.63 -2.62 5.28
CA LEU A 38 -2.07 -3.91 4.74
C LEU A 38 -3.56 -4.21 4.99
N GLU A 39 -4.13 -3.65 6.05
CA GLU A 39 -5.57 -3.77 6.37
C GLU A 39 -6.43 -2.70 5.67
N THR A 40 -5.81 -1.72 4.99
CA THR A 40 -6.56 -0.66 4.32
C THR A 40 -7.25 -1.22 3.07
N PRO A 41 -8.59 -1.19 3.00
CA PRO A 41 -9.30 -1.70 1.83
C PRO A 41 -8.95 -0.87 0.59
N THR A 42 -8.88 -1.53 -0.56
CA THR A 42 -8.64 -0.85 -1.83
C THR A 42 -9.74 0.20 -2.05
N PRO A 43 -9.39 1.46 -2.35
CA PRO A 43 -10.36 2.51 -2.60
C PRO A 43 -11.33 2.09 -3.70
N THR A 44 -12.61 2.02 -3.38
CA THR A 44 -13.67 1.70 -4.34
C THR A 44 -14.78 2.75 -4.29
N SER A 45 -15.50 2.90 -5.39
CA SER A 45 -16.73 3.68 -5.53
C SER A 45 -17.84 2.77 -6.07
N GLU A 46 -19.09 3.09 -5.75
CA GLU A 46 -20.23 2.48 -6.43
C GLU A 46 -20.67 3.39 -7.58
N GLU A 47 -20.63 2.86 -8.80
CA GLU A 47 -21.00 3.60 -10.02
C GLU A 47 -21.97 2.74 -10.81
N ALA A 48 -23.20 3.23 -11.00
CA ALA A 48 -24.27 2.51 -11.70
C ALA A 48 -24.50 1.06 -11.20
N GLY A 49 -24.38 0.83 -9.88
CA GLY A 49 -24.54 -0.49 -9.25
C GLY A 49 -23.34 -1.42 -9.39
N LEU A 50 -22.20 -0.93 -9.90
CA LEU A 50 -20.94 -1.66 -9.98
C LEU A 50 -19.93 -1.09 -8.99
N VAL A 51 -19.15 -1.99 -8.37
CA VAL A 51 -17.99 -1.59 -7.55
C VAL A 51 -16.84 -1.28 -8.50
N VAL A 52 -16.41 -0.01 -8.51
CA VAL A 52 -15.32 0.51 -9.34
C VAL A 52 -14.10 0.77 -8.45
N PHE A 53 -12.95 0.24 -8.85
CA PHE A 53 -11.68 0.54 -8.19
C PHE A 53 -11.21 1.96 -8.53
N ARG A 54 -10.93 2.77 -7.50
CA ARG A 54 -10.32 4.09 -7.67
C ARG A 54 -8.80 3.96 -7.67
N LEU A 55 -8.26 3.82 -8.87
CA LEU A 55 -6.83 3.76 -9.11
C LEU A 55 -6.23 5.18 -9.17
N PRO A 56 -4.91 5.33 -8.89
CA PRO A 56 -4.18 6.56 -9.17
C PRO A 56 -4.36 7.04 -10.64
N PRO A 57 -4.39 8.36 -10.92
CA PRO A 57 -4.66 8.88 -12.27
C PRO A 57 -3.68 8.42 -13.36
N ASP A 58 -2.46 8.06 -12.96
CA ASP A 58 -1.36 7.57 -13.78
C ASP A 58 -1.37 6.05 -13.95
N SER A 59 -2.38 5.36 -13.43
CA SER A 59 -2.47 3.90 -13.53
C SER A 59 -2.64 3.45 -14.97
N PRO A 60 -1.95 2.36 -15.39
CA PRO A 60 -2.05 1.86 -16.75
C PRO A 60 -3.47 1.42 -17.07
N ARG A 61 -3.93 1.72 -18.28
CA ARG A 61 -5.25 1.30 -18.74
C ARG A 61 -5.28 -0.22 -18.93
N VAL A 62 -6.25 -0.88 -18.30
CA VAL A 62 -6.55 -2.28 -18.57
C VAL A 62 -7.23 -2.36 -19.95
N SER A 63 -6.54 -2.96 -20.92
CA SER A 63 -7.06 -3.19 -22.28
C SER A 63 -7.36 -4.68 -22.50
N SER A 64 -8.23 -4.98 -23.45
CA SER A 64 -8.53 -6.38 -23.82
C SER A 64 -7.30 -7.13 -24.34
N ASP A 65 -6.35 -6.43 -24.97
CA ASP A 65 -5.10 -7.04 -25.43
C ASP A 65 -4.19 -7.45 -24.26
N LEU A 66 -4.12 -6.60 -23.22
CA LEU A 66 -3.40 -6.91 -21.99
C LEU A 66 -3.99 -8.14 -21.30
N VAL A 67 -5.33 -8.21 -21.20
CA VAL A 67 -6.03 -9.35 -20.57
C VAL A 67 -5.74 -10.65 -21.33
N ARG A 68 -5.94 -10.66 -22.66
CA ARG A 68 -5.68 -11.85 -23.49
C ARG A 68 -4.25 -12.34 -23.39
N ARG A 69 -3.29 -11.41 -23.33
CA ARG A 69 -1.87 -11.75 -23.17
C ARG A 69 -1.62 -12.46 -21.83
N LEU A 70 -2.09 -11.90 -20.72
CA LEU A 70 -1.91 -12.48 -19.39
C LEU A 70 -2.59 -13.86 -19.26
N GLU A 71 -3.78 -14.03 -19.84
CA GLU A 71 -4.46 -15.33 -19.87
C GLU A 71 -3.65 -16.40 -20.63
N SER A 72 -2.99 -16.01 -21.73
CA SER A 72 -2.15 -16.92 -22.52
C SER A 72 -0.82 -17.28 -21.83
N GLU A 73 -0.31 -16.40 -20.97
CA GLU A 73 0.95 -16.58 -20.24
C GLU A 73 0.82 -17.55 -19.06
N GLY A 74 -0.40 -17.89 -18.64
CA GLY A 74 -0.69 -18.94 -17.64
C GLY A 74 0.02 -18.70 -16.31
N VAL A 75 -0.57 -17.85 -15.46
CA VAL A 75 -0.12 -17.66 -14.07
C VAL A 75 -0.46 -18.88 -13.21
#